data_AF-A0A2J9E0B5-F1
#
_entry.id   AF-A0A2J9E0B5-F1
#
_cell.length_a   1.000
_cell.length_b   1.000
_cell.length_c   1.000
_cell.angle_alpha   90.00
_cell.angle_beta   90.00
_cell.angle_gamma   90.00
#
_symmetry.space_group_name_H-M   'P 1'
#
loop_
_entity.id
_entity.type
_entity.pdbx_description
1 polymer ?
#
loop_
_entity_poly.entity_id
_entity_poly.type
_entity_poly.pdbx_seq_one_letter_code
_entity_poly.pdbx_strand_id
1 'polypeptide(L)'
;MAKPVITVTAKKVSASTSATADEPVKTQATQAAEEPDVLSEPAPEPTTKAELIDLYRTEPLPLNNSVHSKELEKVAAQRVAMYQRQLRRTELFYTAEPALRPTYLVQELKSQFIEHQRFEMVRALDQRSLIDLDKNEMMWQQLHIVDDLIADILHYMPAQQPVGWQLTSVNKNHLKLPTVGRLRDQERIADQGSLTSYVLGHFGVMSYTYDRAYFIGHVVGYLFCCYFLAHLSIAYGVTPLPEKTVANYKYASLETAKMVRLLQGLDVHCKRRVYQLAILCARLSCYRLDKHVEKLLIAEVNEFDKKQQIAHLDALLNSGIMPEMPDMPDITDFINRSDQDDAS
;
A
#
# COMPACT_ATOMS: atom_id res chain seq x y z
N MET A 1 44.69 27.68 -21.68
CA MET A 1 44.49 27.84 -23.14
C MET A 1 44.06 26.51 -23.74
N ALA A 2 43.00 26.56 -24.56
CA ALA A 2 42.48 25.60 -25.56
C ALA A 2 42.63 24.06 -25.38
N LYS A 3 41.47 23.38 -25.46
CA LYS A 3 41.29 21.93 -25.73
C LYS A 3 41.85 21.54 -27.12
N PRO A 4 41.98 20.24 -27.38
CA PRO A 4 41.23 19.71 -28.51
C PRO A 4 40.45 18.43 -28.19
N VAL A 5 39.24 18.38 -28.77
CA VAL A 5 38.38 17.20 -28.94
C VAL A 5 38.82 16.51 -30.23
N ILE A 6 38.95 15.19 -30.22
CA ILE A 6 39.04 14.39 -31.46
C ILE A 6 38.04 13.23 -31.36
N THR A 7 36.99 13.38 -32.16
CA THR A 7 36.06 12.33 -32.62
C THR A 7 36.75 11.50 -33.70
N VAL A 8 36.38 10.23 -33.88
CA VAL A 8 36.14 9.54 -35.19
C VAL A 8 35.95 8.02 -34.91
N THR A 9 34.73 7.50 -35.00
CA THR A 9 34.03 6.84 -36.14
C THR A 9 34.39 5.37 -36.37
N ALA A 10 33.33 4.56 -36.43
CA ALA A 10 33.28 3.11 -36.54
C ALA A 10 33.80 2.53 -37.87
N LYS A 11 34.12 1.22 -37.85
CA LYS A 11 34.15 0.40 -39.07
C LYS A 11 33.58 -0.99 -38.81
N LYS A 12 32.51 -1.29 -39.55
CA LYS A 12 31.84 -2.59 -39.67
C LYS A 12 32.41 -3.28 -40.92
N VAL A 13 32.77 -4.56 -40.85
CA VAL A 13 32.91 -5.43 -42.02
C VAL A 13 32.34 -6.80 -41.69
N SER A 14 31.60 -7.34 -42.64
CA SER A 14 30.73 -8.50 -42.56
C SER A 14 31.12 -9.58 -43.58
N ALA A 15 30.85 -10.84 -43.21
CA ALA A 15 30.59 -12.04 -44.02
C ALA A 15 31.80 -12.62 -44.82
N SER A 16 31.96 -13.93 -45.06
CA SER A 16 30.96 -15.00 -45.30
C SER A 16 31.56 -16.43 -45.29
N THR A 17 30.79 -17.40 -44.77
CA THR A 17 30.57 -18.81 -45.20
C THR A 17 31.71 -19.78 -45.59
N SER A 18 31.77 -20.96 -44.95
CA SER A 18 31.20 -22.23 -45.47
C SER A 18 31.41 -23.41 -44.48
N ALA A 19 30.58 -24.45 -44.62
CA ALA A 19 30.30 -25.51 -43.65
C ALA A 19 31.10 -26.80 -43.88
N THR A 20 31.32 -27.59 -42.81
CA THR A 20 31.50 -29.06 -42.82
C THR A 20 31.02 -29.66 -41.50
N ALA A 21 30.43 -30.86 -41.60
CA ALA A 21 29.76 -31.65 -40.57
C ALA A 21 30.72 -32.50 -39.71
N ASP A 22 30.40 -32.70 -38.43
CA ASP A 22 30.19 -34.00 -37.76
C ASP A 22 30.16 -33.83 -36.21
N GLU A 23 29.14 -34.44 -35.59
CA GLU A 23 28.90 -34.57 -34.14
C GLU A 23 29.96 -35.46 -33.42
N PRO A 24 30.01 -35.63 -32.07
CA PRO A 24 28.99 -35.32 -31.04
C PRO A 24 29.45 -34.66 -29.71
N VAL A 25 28.49 -33.97 -29.09
CA VAL A 25 28.08 -33.99 -27.68
C VAL A 25 29.16 -33.91 -26.57
N LYS A 26 29.16 -32.75 -25.88
CA LYS A 26 29.09 -32.65 -24.40
C LYS A 26 28.69 -31.22 -24.01
N THR A 27 27.38 -30.93 -24.07
CA THR A 27 26.85 -29.67 -23.52
C THR A 27 26.39 -29.93 -22.10
N GLN A 28 26.96 -29.15 -21.19
CA GLN A 28 26.65 -29.11 -19.78
C GLN A 28 25.17 -28.85 -19.54
N ALA A 29 24.66 -29.50 -18.49
CA ALA A 29 23.30 -29.40 -17.98
C ALA A 29 22.84 -27.94 -17.91
N THR A 30 21.87 -27.60 -18.76
CA THR A 30 21.03 -26.43 -18.58
C THR A 30 20.04 -26.81 -17.48
N GLN A 31 20.20 -26.23 -16.29
CA GLN A 31 19.18 -26.26 -15.26
C GLN A 31 17.95 -25.55 -15.84
N ALA A 32 16.89 -26.33 -16.08
CA ALA A 32 15.58 -25.82 -16.42
C ALA A 32 15.13 -24.93 -15.25
N ALA A 33 15.00 -23.64 -15.52
CA ALA A 33 14.30 -22.73 -14.64
C ALA A 33 12.84 -23.19 -14.59
N GLU A 34 12.36 -23.55 -13.40
CA GLU A 34 10.97 -23.85 -13.11
C GLU A 34 10.09 -22.70 -13.61
N GLU A 35 9.25 -22.99 -14.59
CA GLU A 35 8.13 -22.14 -14.96
C GLU A 35 7.18 -22.09 -13.76
N PRO A 36 6.73 -20.92 -13.29
CA PRO A 36 5.67 -20.87 -12.31
C PRO A 36 4.39 -21.37 -12.99
N ASP A 37 3.85 -22.46 -12.48
CA ASP A 37 2.56 -23.03 -12.86
C ASP A 37 1.44 -21.98 -12.66
N VAL A 38 0.97 -21.35 -13.75
CA VAL A 38 -0.03 -20.24 -13.71
C VAL A 38 -1.47 -20.74 -13.85
N LEU A 39 -1.75 -22.01 -13.53
CA LEU A 39 -3.13 -22.49 -13.40
C LEU A 39 -3.25 -23.29 -12.11
N SER A 40 -3.09 -22.57 -10.98
CA SER A 40 -3.41 -23.12 -9.67
C SER A 40 -4.85 -23.64 -9.69
N GLU A 41 -5.01 -24.93 -9.41
CA GLU A 41 -6.32 -25.57 -9.23
C GLU A 41 -7.26 -24.70 -8.37
N PRO A 42 -8.58 -24.72 -8.62
CA PRO A 42 -9.53 -24.00 -7.77
C PRO A 42 -9.27 -24.39 -6.31
N ALA A 43 -8.82 -23.42 -5.51
CA ALA A 43 -8.60 -23.63 -4.09
C ALA A 43 -9.86 -24.28 -3.49
N PRO A 44 -9.70 -25.35 -2.68
CA PRO A 44 -10.83 -26.05 -2.09
C PRO A 44 -11.72 -25.07 -1.33
N GLU A 45 -13.03 -25.27 -1.41
CA GLU A 45 -13.98 -24.44 -0.66
C GLU A 45 -13.67 -24.55 0.84
N PRO A 46 -13.58 -23.41 1.56
CA PRO A 46 -13.23 -23.43 2.98
C PRO A 46 -14.32 -24.15 3.76
N THR A 47 -13.92 -25.18 4.50
CA THR A 47 -14.83 -26.00 5.33
C THR A 47 -14.84 -25.54 6.79
N THR A 48 -13.86 -24.73 7.19
CA THR A 48 -13.74 -24.20 8.54
C THR A 48 -13.64 -22.67 8.55
N LYS A 49 -14.03 -22.06 9.67
CA LYS A 49 -13.89 -20.61 9.90
C LYS A 49 -12.43 -20.16 9.83
N ALA A 50 -11.50 -20.98 10.31
CA ALA A 50 -10.06 -20.67 10.29
C ALA A 50 -9.53 -20.60 8.85
N GLU A 51 -9.88 -21.58 8.01
CA GLU A 51 -9.53 -21.56 6.59
C GLU A 51 -10.07 -20.31 5.88
N LEU A 52 -11.30 -19.90 6.19
CA LEU A 52 -11.89 -18.69 5.60
C LEU A 52 -11.14 -17.41 6.01
N ILE A 53 -10.67 -17.33 7.26
CA ILE A 53 -9.85 -16.20 7.75
C ILE A 53 -8.47 -16.22 7.08
N ASP A 54 -7.86 -17.40 6.95
CA ASP A 54 -6.53 -17.55 6.37
C ASP A 54 -6.49 -17.12 4.89
N LEU A 55 -7.61 -17.21 4.16
CA LEU A 55 -7.70 -16.63 2.81
C LEU A 55 -7.41 -15.13 2.77
N TYR A 56 -7.71 -14.40 3.85
CA TYR A 56 -7.51 -12.95 3.95
C TYR A 56 -6.20 -12.53 4.61
N ARG A 57 -5.47 -13.49 5.20
CA ARG A 57 -4.16 -13.22 5.76
C ARG A 57 -3.17 -12.95 4.64
N THR A 58 -2.39 -11.89 4.82
CA THR A 58 -1.42 -11.47 3.82
C THR A 58 -0.14 -12.27 3.96
N GLU A 59 0.25 -12.96 2.90
CA GLU A 59 1.65 -13.33 2.73
C GLU A 59 2.42 -12.10 2.23
N PRO A 60 3.57 -11.75 2.83
CA PRO A 60 4.39 -10.65 2.33
C PRO A 60 4.88 -11.00 0.93
N LEU A 61 4.32 -10.34 -0.09
CA LEU A 61 4.74 -10.54 -1.48
C LEU A 61 6.24 -10.22 -1.62
N PRO A 62 7.04 -11.10 -2.24
CA PRO A 62 8.46 -10.84 -2.47
C PRO A 62 8.65 -9.60 -3.34
N LEU A 63 9.71 -8.82 -3.08
CA LEU A 63 10.03 -7.67 -3.93
C LEU A 63 10.26 -8.11 -5.37
N ASN A 64 9.67 -7.36 -6.29
CA ASN A 64 10.31 -7.18 -7.58
C ASN A 64 10.51 -5.68 -7.86
N ASN A 65 11.66 -5.16 -7.44
CA ASN A 65 12.08 -3.78 -7.72
C ASN A 65 12.67 -3.60 -9.12
N SER A 66 12.79 -4.68 -9.91
CA SER A 66 13.50 -4.69 -11.19
C SER A 66 12.58 -5.04 -12.35
N VAL A 67 11.36 -4.50 -12.40
CA VAL A 67 10.48 -4.72 -13.55
C VAL A 67 11.10 -4.10 -14.81
N HIS A 68 11.73 -4.96 -15.62
CA HIS A 68 12.20 -4.59 -16.96
C HIS A 68 10.99 -4.49 -17.90
N SER A 69 11.10 -3.71 -18.98
CA SER A 69 10.00 -3.51 -19.95
C SER A 69 9.46 -4.84 -20.53
N LYS A 70 10.28 -5.90 -20.56
CA LYS A 70 9.90 -7.26 -20.99
C LYS A 70 9.16 -8.07 -19.92
N GLU A 71 9.15 -7.62 -18.67
CA GLU A 71 8.43 -8.25 -17.56
C GLU A 71 7.03 -7.67 -17.35
N LEU A 72 6.68 -6.58 -18.05
CA LEU A 72 5.38 -5.91 -17.94
C LEU A 72 4.21 -6.85 -18.27
N GLU A 73 4.35 -7.73 -19.26
CA GLU A 73 3.31 -8.71 -19.62
C GLU A 73 3.15 -9.78 -18.54
N LYS A 74 4.25 -10.30 -17.98
CA LYS A 74 4.22 -11.26 -16.87
C LYS A 74 3.60 -10.63 -15.62
N VAL A 75 3.95 -9.38 -15.33
CA VAL A 75 3.38 -8.57 -14.26
C VAL A 75 1.87 -8.36 -14.45
N ALA A 76 1.44 -8.07 -15.68
CA ALA A 76 0.02 -7.90 -15.99
C ALA A 76 -0.75 -9.21 -15.76
N ALA A 77 -0.22 -10.35 -16.20
CA ALA A 77 -0.82 -11.67 -15.96
C ALA A 77 -0.92 -11.98 -14.46
N GLN A 78 0.15 -11.75 -13.69
CA GLN A 78 0.15 -11.90 -12.24
C GLN A 78 -0.92 -11.02 -11.56
N ARG A 79 -1.12 -9.79 -12.04
CA ARG A 79 -2.14 -8.89 -11.49
C ARG A 79 -3.56 -9.32 -11.80
N VAL A 80 -3.81 -9.83 -13.01
CA VAL A 80 -5.10 -10.43 -13.34
C VAL A 80 -5.36 -11.63 -12.43
N ALA A 81 -4.36 -12.49 -12.20
CA ALA A 81 -4.49 -13.62 -11.29
C ALA A 81 -4.75 -13.20 -9.83
N MET A 82 -4.01 -12.22 -9.30
CA MET A 82 -4.25 -11.66 -7.96
C MET A 82 -5.66 -11.08 -7.83
N TYR A 83 -6.12 -10.39 -8.86
CA TYR A 83 -7.46 -9.83 -8.86
C TYR A 83 -8.55 -10.90 -8.90
N GLN A 84 -8.39 -11.93 -9.73
CA GLN A 84 -9.30 -13.07 -9.77
C GLN A 84 -9.32 -13.80 -8.43
N ARG A 85 -8.16 -13.98 -7.79
CA ARG A 85 -8.04 -14.54 -6.44
C ARG A 85 -8.78 -13.68 -5.41
N GLN A 86 -8.62 -12.35 -5.46
CA GLN A 86 -9.36 -11.42 -4.60
C GLN A 86 -10.87 -11.54 -4.80
N LEU A 87 -11.34 -11.48 -6.06
CA LEU A 87 -12.76 -11.60 -6.36
C LEU A 87 -13.33 -12.92 -5.84
N ARG A 88 -12.64 -14.03 -6.11
CA ARG A 88 -13.05 -15.35 -5.65
C ARG A 88 -13.08 -15.43 -4.13
N ARG A 89 -12.08 -14.87 -3.44
CA ARG A 89 -12.06 -14.77 -1.98
C ARG A 89 -13.26 -13.99 -1.44
N THR A 90 -13.54 -12.83 -2.02
CA THR A 90 -14.71 -12.01 -1.66
C THR A 90 -16.00 -12.78 -1.90
N GLU A 91 -16.14 -13.45 -3.04
CA GLU A 91 -17.30 -14.27 -3.38
C GLU A 91 -17.50 -15.39 -2.36
N LEU A 92 -16.47 -16.19 -2.09
CA LEU A 92 -16.49 -17.26 -1.09
C LEU A 92 -16.92 -16.76 0.29
N PHE A 93 -16.46 -15.59 0.71
CA PHE A 93 -16.83 -15.03 2.01
C PHE A 93 -18.33 -14.70 2.10
N TYR A 94 -18.95 -14.19 1.03
CA TYR A 94 -20.37 -13.83 1.05
C TYR A 94 -21.31 -14.99 0.69
N THR A 95 -20.80 -16.06 0.07
CA THR A 95 -21.58 -17.28 -0.23
C THR A 95 -21.42 -18.37 0.82
N ALA A 96 -20.37 -18.33 1.66
CA ALA A 96 -20.15 -19.29 2.73
C ALA A 96 -21.30 -19.31 3.76
N GLU A 97 -21.49 -20.47 4.38
CA GLU A 97 -22.51 -20.65 5.41
C GLU A 97 -22.35 -19.64 6.56
N PRO A 98 -23.44 -19.08 7.10
CA PRO A 98 -23.37 -18.14 8.21
C PRO A 98 -22.57 -18.63 9.43
N ALA A 99 -22.55 -19.94 9.69
CA ALA A 99 -21.79 -20.55 10.78
C ALA A 99 -20.26 -20.48 10.59
N LEU A 100 -19.79 -20.44 9.34
CA LEU A 100 -18.37 -20.38 8.99
C LEU A 100 -17.84 -18.95 8.94
N ARG A 101 -18.72 -17.96 8.76
CA ARG A 101 -18.32 -16.56 8.63
C ARG A 101 -17.85 -16.00 9.98
N PRO A 102 -16.64 -15.43 10.07
CA PRO A 102 -16.23 -14.70 11.26
C PRO A 102 -17.15 -13.51 11.49
N THR A 103 -17.51 -13.28 12.76
CA THR A 103 -18.37 -12.16 13.15
C THR A 103 -17.75 -10.81 12.77
N TYR A 104 -16.44 -10.65 12.97
CA TYR A 104 -15.70 -9.40 12.70
C TYR A 104 -14.34 -9.71 12.03
N LEU A 105 -14.35 -9.96 10.73
CA LEU A 105 -13.14 -10.31 9.98
C LEU A 105 -12.09 -9.20 10.04
N VAL A 106 -12.48 -7.95 9.80
CA VAL A 106 -11.55 -6.81 9.80
C VAL A 106 -10.86 -6.61 11.14
N GLN A 107 -11.54 -6.96 12.24
CA GLN A 107 -10.99 -6.86 13.59
C GLN A 107 -9.91 -7.92 13.82
N GLU A 108 -10.11 -9.15 13.34
CA GLU A 108 -9.11 -10.23 13.40
C GLU A 108 -7.86 -9.90 12.58
N LEU A 109 -8.03 -9.18 11.47
CA LEU A 109 -6.95 -8.80 10.57
C LEU A 109 -6.21 -7.52 11.00
N LYS A 110 -6.65 -6.85 12.06
CA LYS A 110 -6.18 -5.51 12.47
C LYS A 110 -4.66 -5.37 12.53
N SER A 111 -3.93 -6.37 13.05
CA SER A 111 -2.47 -6.34 13.20
C SER A 111 -1.70 -6.36 11.87
N GLN A 112 -2.31 -6.86 10.79
CA GLN A 112 -1.69 -6.90 9.48
C GLN A 112 -1.68 -5.54 8.77
N PHE A 113 -2.55 -4.62 9.20
CA PHE A 113 -2.68 -3.33 8.55
C PHE A 113 -1.52 -2.40 8.89
N ILE A 114 -0.88 -1.86 7.86
CA ILE A 114 0.21 -0.88 7.98
C ILE A 114 -0.25 0.38 8.74
N GLU A 115 -1.52 0.78 8.60
CA GLU A 115 -2.09 1.89 9.37
C GLU A 115 -2.06 1.62 10.88
N HIS A 116 -2.37 0.38 11.29
CA HIS A 116 -2.38 -0.01 12.70
C HIS A 116 -0.95 -0.05 13.27
N GLN A 117 -0.01 -0.64 12.52
CA GLN A 117 1.40 -0.66 12.91
C GLN A 117 1.97 0.76 13.06
N ARG A 118 1.61 1.65 12.13
CA ARG A 118 1.98 3.07 12.21
C ARG A 118 1.34 3.76 13.41
N PHE A 119 0.09 3.44 13.74
CA PHE A 119 -0.60 4.00 14.90
C PHE A 119 0.09 3.62 16.21
N GLU A 120 0.44 2.34 16.40
CA GLU A 120 1.17 1.88 17.59
C GLU A 120 2.54 2.57 17.71
N MET A 121 3.24 2.74 16.59
CA MET A 121 4.49 3.51 16.56
C MET A 121 4.28 4.97 16.98
N VAL A 122 3.25 5.66 16.46
CA VAL A 122 2.95 7.05 16.88
C VAL A 122 2.60 7.13 18.36
N ARG A 123 1.83 6.17 18.87
CA ARG A 123 1.49 6.06 20.29
C ARG A 123 2.74 5.91 21.16
N ALA A 124 3.70 5.08 20.74
CA ALA A 124 4.96 4.90 21.46
C ALA A 124 5.86 6.14 21.43
N LEU A 125 5.79 6.94 20.34
CA LEU A 125 6.52 8.19 20.22
C LEU A 125 5.90 9.33 21.05
N ASP A 126 4.58 9.33 21.24
CA ASP A 126 3.87 10.38 21.99
C ASP A 126 3.93 10.17 23.52
N GLN A 127 5.15 10.13 24.07
CA GLN A 127 5.37 9.92 25.51
C GLN A 127 4.76 11.02 26.38
N ARG A 128 4.61 12.22 25.81
CA ARG A 128 4.12 13.43 26.50
C ARG A 128 2.64 13.70 26.27
N SER A 129 1.93 12.82 25.56
CA SER A 129 0.51 12.97 25.23
C SER A 129 0.20 14.32 24.58
N LEU A 130 1.08 14.78 23.69
CA LEU A 130 0.91 16.03 22.94
C LEU A 130 -0.17 15.89 21.87
N ILE A 131 -0.56 14.66 21.52
CA ILE A 131 -1.55 14.37 20.49
C ILE A 131 -2.74 13.62 21.09
N ASP A 132 -3.95 14.11 20.80
CA ASP A 132 -5.20 13.38 21.06
C ASP A 132 -5.30 12.17 20.12
N LEU A 133 -4.87 11.01 20.62
CA LEU A 133 -4.97 9.72 19.96
C LEU A 133 -6.20 8.91 20.40
N ASP A 134 -6.92 9.32 21.45
CA ASP A 134 -8.06 8.59 22.04
C ASP A 134 -9.13 8.27 20.99
N LYS A 135 -9.40 9.25 20.11
CA LYS A 135 -10.36 9.06 19.02
C LYS A 135 -9.92 7.98 18.04
N ASN A 136 -8.62 7.91 17.73
CA ASN A 136 -8.09 6.89 16.83
C ASN A 136 -8.08 5.52 17.52
N GLU A 137 -7.75 5.46 18.80
CA GLU A 137 -7.81 4.22 19.59
C GLU A 137 -9.24 3.66 19.64
N MET A 138 -10.24 4.50 19.93
CA MET A 138 -11.65 4.11 19.90
C MET A 138 -12.06 3.56 18.53
N MET A 139 -11.63 4.21 17.44
CA MET A 139 -11.90 3.73 16.08
C MET A 139 -11.25 2.36 15.81
N TRP A 140 -10.05 2.12 16.32
CA TRP A 140 -9.38 0.82 16.23
C TRP A 140 -9.97 -0.27 17.13
N GLN A 141 -10.68 0.10 18.20
CA GLN A 141 -11.45 -0.83 19.04
C GLN A 141 -12.79 -1.19 18.38
N GLN A 142 -13.36 -0.27 17.60
CA GLN A 142 -14.64 -0.44 16.90
C GLN A 142 -14.46 -0.72 15.41
N LEU A 143 -13.36 -1.39 15.03
CA LEU A 143 -13.04 -1.59 13.60
C LEU A 143 -14.07 -2.47 12.91
N HIS A 144 -14.78 -3.33 13.64
CA HIS A 144 -15.90 -4.14 13.14
C HIS A 144 -16.97 -3.37 12.36
N ILE A 145 -17.16 -2.07 12.67
CA ILE A 145 -18.08 -1.19 11.93
C ILE A 145 -17.74 -1.16 10.43
N VAL A 146 -16.47 -1.38 10.07
CA VAL A 146 -16.04 -1.48 8.66
C VAL A 146 -16.71 -2.65 7.96
N ASP A 147 -16.76 -3.83 8.57
CA ASP A 147 -17.40 -5.01 7.97
C ASP A 147 -18.91 -4.79 7.80
N ASP A 148 -19.57 -4.18 8.81
CA ASP A 148 -20.99 -3.84 8.74
C ASP A 148 -21.28 -2.86 7.59
N LEU A 149 -20.45 -1.83 7.43
CA LEU A 149 -20.57 -0.86 6.34
C LEU A 149 -20.32 -1.51 4.98
N ILE A 150 -19.34 -2.40 4.85
CA ILE A 150 -19.07 -3.12 3.60
C ILE A 150 -20.27 -3.99 3.24
N ALA A 151 -20.79 -4.78 4.18
CA ALA A 151 -21.93 -5.65 3.95
C ALA A 151 -23.18 -4.86 3.51
N ASP A 152 -23.46 -3.73 4.17
CA ASP A 152 -24.55 -2.83 3.82
C ASP A 152 -24.36 -2.24 2.40
N ILE A 153 -23.15 -1.76 2.07
CA ILE A 153 -22.83 -1.24 0.74
C ILE A 153 -23.00 -2.30 -0.34
N LEU A 154 -22.53 -3.53 -0.10
CA LEU A 154 -22.64 -4.64 -1.05
C LEU A 154 -24.09 -5.06 -1.28
N HIS A 155 -24.93 -5.02 -0.24
CA HIS A 155 -26.36 -5.31 -0.37
C HIS A 155 -27.08 -4.36 -1.33
N TYR A 156 -26.72 -3.07 -1.30
CA TYR A 156 -27.29 -2.03 -2.17
C TYR A 156 -26.48 -1.77 -3.46
N MET A 157 -25.42 -2.55 -3.70
CA MET A 157 -24.57 -2.37 -4.87
C MET A 157 -25.29 -2.86 -6.13
N PRO A 158 -25.46 -2.02 -7.17
CA PRO A 158 -26.09 -2.47 -8.41
C PRO A 158 -25.19 -3.45 -9.15
N ALA A 159 -25.79 -4.40 -9.86
CA ALA A 159 -25.06 -5.25 -10.79
C ALA A 159 -24.51 -4.39 -11.94
N GLN A 160 -23.18 -4.30 -12.04
CA GLN A 160 -22.51 -3.48 -13.03
C GLN A 160 -21.20 -4.14 -13.49
N GLN A 161 -20.85 -3.94 -14.76
CA GLN A 161 -19.54 -4.33 -15.28
C GLN A 161 -18.43 -3.44 -14.68
N PRO A 162 -17.23 -4.01 -14.41
CA PRO A 162 -16.09 -3.23 -13.93
C PRO A 162 -15.78 -2.06 -14.85
N VAL A 163 -15.46 -0.91 -14.26
CA VAL A 163 -15.11 0.32 -14.98
C VAL A 163 -13.64 0.63 -14.75
N GLY A 164 -12.97 1.12 -15.79
CA GLY A 164 -11.59 1.57 -15.70
C GLY A 164 -11.49 3.07 -15.48
N TRP A 165 -10.70 3.50 -14.49
CA TRP A 165 -10.33 4.89 -14.28
C TRP A 165 -8.84 5.03 -13.94
N GLN A 166 -8.30 6.21 -14.20
CA GLN A 166 -6.97 6.63 -13.84
C GLN A 166 -7.09 7.68 -12.75
N LEU A 167 -6.37 7.51 -11.64
CA LEU A 167 -6.34 8.46 -10.53
C LEU A 167 -4.92 9.01 -10.39
N THR A 168 -4.77 10.31 -10.54
CA THR A 168 -3.48 10.98 -10.35
C THR A 168 -3.53 11.79 -9.06
N SER A 169 -2.80 11.37 -8.04
CA SER A 169 -2.52 12.14 -6.82
C SER A 169 -1.06 12.58 -6.79
N VAL A 170 -0.70 13.43 -5.82
CA VAL A 170 0.64 14.04 -5.67
C VAL A 170 1.73 12.97 -5.42
N ASN A 171 2.21 12.30 -6.47
CA ASN A 171 3.36 11.38 -6.55
C ASN A 171 3.53 10.28 -5.45
N LYS A 172 2.57 10.11 -4.53
CA LYS A 172 2.59 9.15 -3.42
C LYS A 172 1.34 8.28 -3.43
N ASN A 173 1.50 7.00 -3.10
CA ASN A 173 0.42 6.04 -2.98
C ASN A 173 -0.31 6.20 -1.64
N HIS A 174 -1.22 7.16 -1.56
CA HIS A 174 -1.99 7.45 -0.34
C HIS A 174 -3.04 6.38 0.00
N LEU A 175 -3.52 5.64 -0.99
CA LEU A 175 -4.48 4.56 -0.81
C LEU A 175 -3.83 3.26 -0.32
N LYS A 176 -2.49 3.22 -0.25
CA LYS A 176 -1.71 2.06 0.17
C LYS A 176 -2.17 0.77 -0.53
N LEU A 177 -2.34 0.83 -1.84
CA LEU A 177 -2.70 -0.34 -2.65
C LEU A 177 -1.44 -1.08 -3.11
N PRO A 178 -1.51 -2.39 -3.32
CA PRO A 178 -0.38 -3.14 -3.84
C PRO A 178 -0.04 -2.64 -5.26
N THR A 179 1.16 -2.09 -5.44
CA THR A 179 1.64 -1.53 -6.72
C THR A 179 2.62 -2.46 -7.41
N VAL A 180 2.76 -2.37 -8.73
CA VAL A 180 3.87 -3.01 -9.48
C VAL A 180 4.67 -1.97 -10.24
N GLY A 181 5.96 -2.25 -10.40
CA GLY A 181 6.91 -1.41 -11.11
C GLY A 181 7.92 -0.78 -10.15
N ARG A 182 8.79 0.06 -10.70
CA ARG A 182 9.80 0.78 -9.92
C ARG A 182 9.11 1.79 -9.00
N LEU A 183 9.00 1.45 -7.73
CA LEU A 183 8.52 2.38 -6.70
C LEU A 183 9.50 3.57 -6.60
N ARG A 184 9.00 4.80 -6.50
CA ARG A 184 9.87 5.94 -6.12
C ARG A 184 10.22 5.86 -4.62
N ASP A 185 9.27 5.40 -3.81
CA ASP A 185 9.45 5.15 -2.38
C ASP A 185 9.72 3.66 -2.12
N GLN A 186 10.56 3.33 -1.13
CA GLN A 186 10.85 1.92 -0.79
C GLN A 186 9.70 1.22 -0.05
N GLU A 187 8.58 1.91 0.20
CA GLU A 187 7.43 1.39 0.92
C GLU A 187 6.68 0.35 0.09
N ARG A 188 6.79 -0.91 0.50
CA ARG A 188 6.04 -2.02 -0.08
C ARG A 188 4.71 -2.15 0.65
N ILE A 189 3.65 -2.37 -0.11
CA ILE A 189 2.35 -2.70 0.46
C ILE A 189 1.91 -4.03 -0.13
N ALA A 190 1.70 -5.02 0.74
CA ALA A 190 1.12 -6.30 0.38
C ALA A 190 -0.36 -6.12 -0.02
N ASP A 191 -0.90 -7.06 -0.82
CA ASP A 191 -2.35 -7.12 -1.02
C ASP A 191 -3.04 -7.31 0.34
N GLN A 192 -4.12 -6.56 0.60
CA GLN A 192 -4.82 -6.51 1.89
C GLN A 192 -3.96 -6.07 3.10
N GLY A 193 -2.73 -5.62 2.88
CA GLY A 193 -1.82 -5.15 3.94
C GLY A 193 -2.16 -3.75 4.47
N SER A 194 -3.20 -3.12 3.92
CA SER A 194 -3.74 -1.85 4.39
C SER A 194 -5.26 -1.95 4.53
N LEU A 195 -5.83 -1.19 5.48
CA LEU A 195 -7.28 -1.15 5.65
C LEU A 195 -7.98 -0.66 4.36
N THR A 196 -7.32 0.25 3.66
CA THR A 196 -7.84 0.80 2.39
C THR A 196 -7.82 -0.25 1.27
N SER A 197 -6.74 -1.03 1.17
CA SER A 197 -6.68 -2.18 0.24
C SER A 197 -7.70 -3.24 0.58
N TYR A 198 -7.97 -3.46 1.86
CA TYR A 198 -9.01 -4.38 2.30
C TYR A 198 -10.40 -3.98 1.80
N VAL A 199 -10.80 -2.73 2.08
CA VAL A 199 -12.09 -2.18 1.63
C VAL A 199 -12.20 -2.20 0.10
N LEU A 200 -11.17 -1.77 -0.61
CA LEU A 200 -11.18 -1.73 -2.07
C LEU A 200 -11.20 -3.12 -2.71
N GLY A 201 -10.61 -4.13 -2.06
CA GLY A 201 -10.70 -5.53 -2.46
C GLY A 201 -12.13 -6.07 -2.43
N HIS A 202 -12.92 -5.70 -1.41
CA HIS A 202 -14.36 -6.03 -1.35
C HIS A 202 -15.18 -5.33 -2.43
N PHE A 203 -14.79 -4.14 -2.88
CA PHE A 203 -15.42 -3.45 -4.02
C PHE A 203 -14.86 -3.90 -5.38
N GLY A 204 -14.03 -4.95 -5.40
CA GLY A 204 -13.44 -5.49 -6.61
C GLY A 204 -12.59 -4.46 -7.35
N VAL A 205 -11.87 -3.59 -6.64
CA VAL A 205 -10.94 -2.61 -7.23
C VAL A 205 -9.51 -3.14 -7.16
N MET A 206 -8.79 -3.05 -8.29
CA MET A 206 -7.37 -3.38 -8.38
C MET A 206 -6.56 -2.26 -9.01
N SER A 207 -5.31 -2.11 -8.56
CA SER A 207 -4.32 -1.19 -9.13
C SER A 207 -3.39 -1.90 -10.11
N TYR A 208 -3.16 -1.32 -11.29
CA TYR A 208 -2.28 -1.88 -12.31
C TYR A 208 -0.97 -1.11 -12.51
N THR A 209 -0.85 0.15 -12.06
CA THR A 209 0.35 0.98 -12.28
C THR A 209 0.70 1.90 -11.11
N TYR A 210 1.97 2.34 -11.05
CA TYR A 210 2.50 3.24 -10.03
C TYR A 210 2.24 4.73 -10.31
N ASP A 211 2.68 5.23 -11.47
CA ASP A 211 2.77 6.69 -11.72
C ASP A 211 1.40 7.36 -11.92
N ARG A 212 0.43 6.57 -12.40
CA ARG A 212 -0.90 7.07 -12.79
C ARG A 212 -2.06 6.33 -12.11
N ALA A 213 -1.76 5.42 -11.18
CA ALA A 213 -2.70 4.58 -10.45
C ALA A 213 -3.93 4.18 -11.31
N TYR A 214 -3.69 3.29 -12.28
CA TYR A 214 -4.77 2.73 -13.09
C TYR A 214 -5.59 1.78 -12.24
N PHE A 215 -6.86 2.09 -12.10
CA PHE A 215 -7.83 1.34 -11.34
C PHE A 215 -8.87 0.73 -12.24
N ILE A 216 -9.21 -0.51 -11.96
CA ILE A 216 -10.37 -1.17 -12.54
C ILE A 216 -11.18 -1.79 -11.42
N GLY A 217 -12.48 -1.55 -11.41
CA GLY A 217 -13.38 -2.15 -10.43
C GLY A 217 -14.78 -1.55 -10.43
N HIS A 218 -15.50 -1.70 -9.32
CA HIS A 218 -16.86 -1.17 -9.21
C HIS A 218 -16.88 0.37 -9.05
N VAL A 219 -17.94 1.03 -9.53
CA VAL A 219 -18.12 2.50 -9.42
C VAL A 219 -18.19 2.98 -7.96
N VAL A 220 -18.58 2.10 -7.04
CA VAL A 220 -18.54 2.37 -5.59
C VAL A 220 -17.09 2.56 -5.11
N GLY A 221 -16.17 1.76 -5.62
CA GLY A 221 -14.74 1.93 -5.32
C GLY A 221 -14.16 3.22 -5.89
N TYR A 222 -14.60 3.64 -7.08
CA TYR A 222 -14.31 4.98 -7.61
C TYR A 222 -14.76 6.08 -6.64
N LEU A 223 -16.00 5.98 -6.15
CA LEU A 223 -16.58 6.97 -5.24
C LEU A 223 -15.84 7.00 -3.89
N PHE A 224 -15.50 5.82 -3.35
CA PHE A 224 -14.69 5.67 -2.15
C PHE A 224 -13.35 6.40 -2.30
N CYS A 225 -12.61 6.16 -3.38
CA CYS A 225 -11.31 6.81 -3.61
C CYS A 225 -11.42 8.34 -3.65
N CYS A 226 -12.45 8.86 -4.31
CA CYS A 226 -12.71 10.30 -4.37
C CYS A 226 -12.98 10.88 -2.98
N TYR A 227 -13.88 10.26 -2.20
CA TYR A 227 -14.19 10.72 -0.85
C TYR A 227 -13.00 10.63 0.10
N PHE A 228 -12.22 9.55 0.01
CA PHE A 228 -11.02 9.36 0.82
C PHE A 228 -10.01 10.49 0.59
N LEU A 229 -9.64 10.75 -0.68
CA LEU A 229 -8.66 11.79 -1.01
C LEU A 229 -9.18 13.20 -0.72
N ALA A 230 -10.46 13.46 -1.00
CA ALA A 230 -11.11 14.72 -0.65
C ALA A 230 -11.07 14.98 0.87
N HIS A 231 -11.36 13.97 1.70
CA HIS A 231 -11.33 14.11 3.15
C HIS A 231 -9.92 14.41 3.67
N LEU A 232 -8.89 13.82 3.06
CA LEU A 232 -7.49 14.11 3.39
C LEU A 232 -6.99 15.46 2.86
N SER A 233 -7.82 16.19 2.09
CA SER A 233 -7.44 17.42 1.40
C SER A 233 -6.25 17.24 0.45
N ILE A 234 -6.15 16.06 -0.18
CA ILE A 234 -5.12 15.76 -1.17
C ILE A 234 -5.66 16.14 -2.54
N ALA A 235 -4.88 16.91 -3.31
CA ALA A 235 -5.24 17.21 -4.69
C ALA A 235 -5.18 15.94 -5.53
N TYR A 236 -6.28 15.64 -6.24
CA TYR A 236 -6.38 14.48 -7.13
C TYR A 236 -7.12 14.82 -8.42
N GLY A 237 -6.74 14.14 -9.49
CA GLY A 237 -7.44 14.15 -10.77
C GLY A 237 -7.93 12.75 -11.10
N VAL A 238 -9.12 12.65 -11.70
CA VAL A 238 -9.65 11.36 -12.17
C VAL A 238 -10.01 11.45 -13.64
N THR A 239 -9.49 10.52 -14.44
CA THR A 239 -9.79 10.43 -15.87
C THR A 239 -10.23 9.01 -16.22
N PRO A 240 -11.07 8.83 -17.25
CA PRO A 240 -11.37 7.50 -17.79
C PRO A 240 -10.12 6.74 -18.19
N LEU A 241 -10.08 5.43 -17.94
CA LEU A 241 -9.01 4.58 -18.43
C LEU A 241 -9.32 4.17 -19.88
N PRO A 242 -8.46 4.49 -20.87
CA PRO A 242 -8.70 4.12 -22.26
C PRO A 242 -8.91 2.61 -22.44
N GLU A 243 -9.69 2.23 -23.45
CA GLU A 243 -9.89 0.82 -23.78
C GLU A 243 -8.56 0.11 -24.07
N LYS A 244 -8.42 -1.15 -23.62
CA LYS A 244 -7.26 -2.02 -23.86
C LYS A 244 -5.94 -1.54 -23.23
N THR A 245 -5.99 -0.67 -22.22
CA THR A 245 -4.79 -0.29 -21.43
C THR A 245 -4.27 -1.48 -20.62
N VAL A 246 -5.18 -2.33 -20.12
CA VAL A 246 -4.85 -3.57 -19.42
C VAL A 246 -5.23 -4.75 -20.31
N ALA A 247 -4.23 -5.54 -20.71
CA ALA A 247 -4.45 -6.75 -21.50
C ALA A 247 -5.15 -7.83 -20.66
N ASN A 248 -5.94 -8.69 -21.31
CA ASN A 248 -6.56 -9.88 -20.71
C ASN A 248 -7.54 -9.60 -19.55
N TYR A 249 -8.10 -8.39 -19.47
CA TYR A 249 -9.15 -8.06 -18.50
C TYR A 249 -10.27 -7.26 -19.15
N LYS A 250 -11.52 -7.66 -18.90
CA LYS A 250 -12.71 -7.03 -19.49
C LYS A 250 -13.24 -5.93 -18.56
N TYR A 251 -13.20 -4.69 -19.02
CA TYR A 251 -13.76 -3.53 -18.32
C TYR A 251 -14.37 -2.54 -19.30
N ALA A 252 -15.28 -1.70 -18.80
CA ALA A 252 -15.84 -0.59 -19.54
C ALA A 252 -14.96 0.67 -19.38
N SER A 253 -14.50 1.22 -20.50
CA SER A 253 -13.96 2.58 -20.55
C SER A 253 -15.13 3.55 -20.67
N LEU A 254 -15.35 4.38 -19.65
CA LEU A 254 -16.50 5.28 -19.60
C LEU A 254 -16.04 6.73 -19.64
N GLU A 255 -16.54 7.50 -20.60
CA GLU A 255 -16.43 8.95 -20.60
C GLU A 255 -16.96 9.56 -19.29
N THR A 256 -16.41 10.71 -18.89
CA THR A 256 -16.75 11.39 -17.64
C THR A 256 -18.26 11.59 -17.46
N ALA A 257 -18.99 11.95 -18.53
CA ALA A 257 -20.43 12.15 -18.46
C ALA A 257 -21.20 10.86 -18.12
N LYS A 258 -20.77 9.71 -18.65
CA LYS A 258 -21.37 8.40 -18.35
C LYS A 258 -21.05 7.97 -16.92
N MET A 259 -19.82 8.21 -16.46
CA MET A 259 -19.44 7.97 -15.07
C MET A 259 -20.32 8.79 -14.10
N VAL A 260 -20.53 10.08 -14.38
CA VAL A 260 -21.41 10.94 -13.58
C VAL A 260 -22.83 10.39 -13.53
N ARG A 261 -23.37 9.91 -14.65
CA ARG A 261 -24.71 9.29 -14.67
C ARG A 261 -24.80 8.02 -13.83
N LEU A 262 -23.79 7.15 -13.90
CA LEU A 262 -23.74 5.95 -13.04
C LEU A 262 -23.70 6.33 -11.56
N LEU A 263 -22.86 7.31 -11.21
CA LEU A 263 -22.80 7.84 -9.85
C LEU A 263 -24.12 8.47 -9.43
N GLN A 264 -24.80 9.20 -10.30
CA GLN A 264 -26.13 9.75 -10.01
C GLN A 264 -27.16 8.65 -9.77
N GLY A 265 -27.11 7.57 -10.54
CA GLY A 265 -28.00 6.41 -10.43
C GLY A 265 -27.77 5.54 -9.18
N LEU A 266 -26.62 5.66 -8.50
CA LEU A 266 -26.41 5.00 -7.22
C LEU A 266 -27.37 5.52 -6.16
N ASP A 267 -27.90 4.60 -5.35
CA ASP A 267 -28.78 4.93 -4.24
C ASP A 267 -28.11 5.88 -3.21
N VAL A 268 -28.92 6.77 -2.63
CA VAL A 268 -28.44 7.81 -1.71
C VAL A 268 -27.95 7.21 -0.40
N HIS A 269 -28.58 6.14 0.09
CA HIS A 269 -28.13 5.43 1.28
C HIS A 269 -26.78 4.76 1.00
N CYS A 270 -26.63 4.07 -0.14
CA CYS A 270 -25.34 3.50 -0.56
C CYS A 270 -24.22 4.57 -0.59
N LYS A 271 -24.45 5.72 -1.24
CA LYS A 271 -23.49 6.85 -1.25
C LYS A 271 -23.08 7.31 0.15
N ARG A 272 -24.05 7.41 1.07
CA ARG A 272 -23.81 7.83 2.45
C ARG A 272 -22.92 6.84 3.18
N ARG A 273 -23.15 5.53 3.01
CA ARG A 273 -22.32 4.48 3.60
C ARG A 273 -20.91 4.48 3.06
N VAL A 274 -20.75 4.63 1.73
CA VAL A 274 -19.44 4.76 1.09
C VAL A 274 -18.68 5.97 1.63
N TYR A 275 -19.36 7.10 1.84
CA TYR A 275 -18.76 8.30 2.43
C TYR A 275 -18.32 8.08 3.88
N GLN A 276 -19.16 7.46 4.71
CA GLN A 276 -18.82 7.12 6.10
C GLN A 276 -17.59 6.21 6.17
N LEU A 277 -17.56 5.17 5.33
CA LEU A 277 -16.45 4.24 5.25
C LEU A 277 -15.16 4.95 4.79
N ALA A 278 -15.25 5.82 3.78
CA ALA A 278 -14.11 6.59 3.30
C ALA A 278 -13.53 7.52 4.37
N ILE A 279 -14.38 8.19 5.17
CA ILE A 279 -13.93 9.02 6.30
C ILE A 279 -13.25 8.16 7.36
N LEU A 280 -13.83 7.01 7.71
CA LEU A 280 -13.25 6.10 8.69
C LEU A 280 -11.83 5.70 8.28
N CYS A 281 -11.66 5.21 7.04
CA CYS A 281 -10.35 4.85 6.52
C CYS A 281 -9.39 6.04 6.44
N ALA A 282 -9.86 7.22 6.00
CA ALA A 282 -9.04 8.41 5.92
C ALA A 282 -8.53 8.88 7.29
N ARG A 283 -9.38 8.77 8.33
CA ARG A 283 -9.01 9.09 9.71
C ARG A 283 -7.97 8.15 10.30
N LEU A 284 -7.95 6.89 9.88
CA LEU A 284 -6.95 5.89 10.29
C LEU A 284 -5.73 5.85 9.38
N SER A 285 -5.75 6.56 8.23
CA SER A 285 -4.70 6.47 7.21
C SER A 285 -3.31 6.85 7.71
N CYS A 286 -2.27 6.22 7.14
CA CYS A 286 -0.88 6.59 7.39
C CYS A 286 -0.61 8.07 7.11
N TYR A 287 -1.25 8.67 6.10
CA TYR A 287 -1.06 10.10 5.79
C TYR A 287 -1.46 11.02 6.94
N ARG A 288 -2.56 10.71 7.65
CA ARG A 288 -2.98 11.50 8.81
C ARG A 288 -2.05 11.26 10.00
N LEU A 289 -1.62 10.01 10.21
CA LEU A 289 -0.65 9.66 11.24
C LEU A 289 0.72 10.33 11.00
N ASP A 290 1.17 10.43 9.75
CA ASP A 290 2.39 11.14 9.39
C ASP A 290 2.30 12.63 9.77
N LYS A 291 1.15 13.28 9.55
CA LYS A 291 0.92 14.66 10.05
C LYS A 291 0.97 14.78 11.57
N HIS A 292 0.62 13.72 12.31
CA HIS A 292 0.76 13.69 13.76
C HIS A 292 2.25 13.61 14.14
N VAL A 293 3.02 12.73 13.50
CA VAL A 293 4.48 12.64 13.69
C VAL A 293 5.16 13.98 13.37
N GLU A 294 4.79 14.64 12.28
CA GLU A 294 5.33 15.96 11.93
C GLU A 294 5.07 16.99 13.04
N LYS A 295 3.89 16.97 13.66
CA LYS A 295 3.57 17.86 14.79
C LYS A 295 4.39 17.55 16.03
N LEU A 296 4.59 16.27 16.37
CA LEU A 296 5.50 15.88 17.46
C LEU A 296 6.91 16.41 17.20
N LEU A 297 7.42 16.21 15.98
CA LEU A 297 8.75 16.66 15.60
C LEU A 297 8.88 18.19 15.70
N ILE A 298 7.88 18.94 15.25
CA ILE A 298 7.84 20.40 15.39
C ILE A 298 7.82 20.81 16.88
N ALA A 299 7.06 20.11 17.71
CA ALA A 299 7.00 20.39 19.14
C ALA A 299 8.34 20.15 19.83
N GLU A 300 9.00 19.01 19.55
CA GLU A 300 10.33 18.69 20.09
C GLU A 300 11.40 19.69 19.62
N VAL A 301 11.38 20.10 18.34
CA VAL A 301 12.30 21.13 17.84
C VAL A 301 12.05 22.50 18.49
N ASN A 302 10.78 22.81 18.80
CA ASN A 302 10.39 24.08 19.41
C ASN A 302 10.47 24.08 20.95
N GLU A 303 10.67 22.95 21.60
CA GLU A 303 10.89 22.88 23.05
C GLU A 303 12.16 23.65 23.46
N PHE A 304 13.10 23.80 22.54
CA PHE A 304 14.33 24.56 22.75
C PHE A 304 14.07 26.08 22.79
N ASP A 305 13.84 26.64 23.99
CA ASP A 305 13.84 28.09 24.18
C ASP A 305 15.26 28.63 24.04
N LYS A 306 15.56 29.06 22.80
CA LYS A 306 16.86 29.64 22.42
C LYS A 306 17.26 30.80 23.33
N LYS A 307 16.31 31.61 23.82
CA LYS A 307 16.63 32.76 24.67
C LYS A 307 17.02 32.32 26.07
N GLN A 308 16.33 31.34 26.62
CA GLN A 308 16.67 30.79 27.93
C GLN A 308 18.03 30.08 27.89
N GLN A 309 18.33 29.37 26.81
CA GLN A 309 19.63 28.70 26.63
C GLN A 309 20.77 29.70 26.40
N ILE A 310 20.55 30.76 25.62
CA ILE A 310 21.54 31.85 25.46
C ILE A 310 21.76 32.55 26.81
N ALA A 311 20.70 32.88 27.55
CA ALA A 311 20.83 33.48 28.87
C ALA A 311 21.54 32.55 29.87
N HIS A 312 21.27 31.24 29.81
CA HIS A 312 21.99 30.24 30.61
C HIS A 312 23.47 30.21 30.21
N LEU A 313 23.79 30.12 28.91
CA LEU A 313 25.16 30.13 28.40
C LEU A 313 25.91 31.41 28.80
N ASP A 314 25.28 32.58 28.65
CA ASP A 314 25.85 33.86 29.05
C ASP A 314 26.09 33.91 30.56
N ALA A 315 25.18 33.35 31.37
CA ALA A 315 25.39 33.21 32.80
C ALA A 315 26.58 32.29 33.14
N LEU A 316 26.78 31.19 32.40
CA LEU A 316 27.92 30.28 32.57
C LEU A 316 29.26 30.91 32.12
N LEU A 317 29.25 31.66 31.03
CA LEU A 317 30.42 32.39 30.55
C LEU A 317 30.82 33.49 31.53
N ASN A 318 29.84 34.15 32.15
CA ASN A 318 30.08 35.20 33.15
C ASN A 318 30.48 34.66 34.52
N SER A 319 30.01 33.46 34.91
CA SER A 319 30.37 32.84 36.19
C SER A 319 31.73 32.13 36.14
N GLY A 320 32.27 31.85 34.95
CA GLY A 320 33.57 31.21 34.74
C GLY A 320 33.66 29.76 35.22
N ILE A 321 32.53 29.17 35.63
CA ILE A 321 32.43 27.81 36.16
C ILE A 321 31.31 27.11 35.39
N MET A 322 31.68 26.06 34.63
CA MET A 322 30.71 25.16 34.04
C MET A 322 30.05 24.36 35.17
N PRO A 323 28.70 24.21 35.21
CA PRO A 323 28.06 23.37 36.21
C PRO A 323 28.60 21.96 36.03
N GLU A 324 28.86 21.26 37.13
CA GLU A 324 29.16 19.83 37.06
C GLU A 324 28.03 19.16 36.28
N MET A 325 28.38 18.57 35.14
CA MET A 325 27.46 17.71 34.41
C MET A 325 27.02 16.65 35.41
N PRO A 326 25.72 16.35 35.55
CA PRO A 326 25.32 15.16 36.28
C PRO A 326 26.10 13.99 35.70
N ASP A 327 26.70 13.18 36.56
CA ASP A 327 27.55 12.05 36.17
C ASP A 327 26.92 11.36 34.96
N MET A 328 27.60 11.46 33.81
CA MET A 328 27.19 10.71 32.62
C MET A 328 27.10 9.25 33.06
N PRO A 329 26.02 8.51 32.76
CA PRO A 329 26.04 7.08 32.95
C PRO A 329 27.27 6.56 32.22
N ASP A 330 28.09 5.81 32.96
CA ASP A 330 29.39 5.37 32.53
C ASP A 330 29.22 4.64 31.18
N ILE A 331 30.10 4.86 30.20
CA ILE A 331 29.93 4.31 28.83
C ILE A 331 29.80 2.78 28.87
N THR A 332 30.29 2.15 29.92
CA THR A 332 30.13 0.73 30.26
C THR A 332 28.68 0.32 30.49
N ASP A 333 27.80 1.19 31.01
CA ASP A 333 26.37 0.93 31.19
C ASP A 333 25.61 0.93 29.85
N PHE A 334 26.12 1.64 28.84
CA PHE A 334 25.61 1.60 27.47
C PHE A 334 26.06 0.35 26.70
N ILE A 335 27.26 -0.16 27.00
CA ILE A 335 27.81 -1.37 26.38
C ILE A 335 27.24 -2.64 27.02
N ASN A 336 27.00 -2.65 28.34
CA ASN A 336 26.50 -3.84 29.04
C ASN A 336 24.99 -4.06 28.88
N ARG A 337 24.23 -3.08 28.38
CA ARG A 337 22.80 -3.26 28.05
C ARG A 337 22.57 -4.02 26.75
N SER A 338 23.54 -4.15 25.86
CA SER A 338 23.38 -4.94 24.64
C SER A 338 23.45 -6.45 24.87
N ASP A 339 24.00 -6.89 26.01
CA ASP A 339 24.33 -8.30 26.24
C ASP A 339 23.42 -8.97 27.30
N GLN A 340 22.44 -8.25 27.86
CA GLN A 340 21.50 -8.80 28.87
C GLN A 340 20.08 -9.08 28.38
N ASP A 341 19.70 -8.67 27.17
CA ASP A 341 18.36 -8.98 26.62
C ASP A 341 18.33 -10.26 25.75
N ASP A 342 19.45 -10.99 25.62
CA ASP A 342 19.51 -12.29 24.91
C ASP A 342 19.52 -13.52 25.83
N ALA A 343 19.25 -13.36 27.14
CA ALA A 343 19.15 -14.49 28.06
C ALA A 343 18.15 -14.27 29.21
N SER A 344 16.86 -14.20 28.89
CA SER A 344 15.79 -14.66 29.80
C SER A 344 14.47 -14.89 29.08
#